data_AF-A0A661YR74-F1
#
_entry.id   AF-A0A661YR74-F1
#
_cell.length_a   1.000
_cell.length_b   1.000
_cell.length_c   1.000
_cell.angle_alpha   90.00
_cell.angle_beta   90.00
_cell.angle_gamma   90.00
#
_symmetry.space_group_name_H-M   'P 1'
#
loop_
_entity.id
_entity.type
_entity.pdbx_description
1 polymer ?
#
loop_
_entity_poly.entity_id
_entity_poly.type
_entity_poly.pdbx_seq_one_letter_code
_entity_poly.pdbx_strand_id
1 'polypeptide(L)'
;NPNFNSKSIFAFLRTTKNQKLICLCNFSAEKQSIKLKIPQHAFEFCDIKEAKLLNFVFSDYFTDITLNTNGLEIIEKGVKLELSAYSYNAYQF
;
A
#
# COMPACT_ATOMS: atom_id res chain seq x y z
N ASN A 1 -10.29 -4.13 -9.61
CA ASN A 1 -10.37 -3.02 -8.64
C ASN A 1 -10.99 -1.82 -9.37
N PRO A 2 -12.33 -1.71 -9.42
CA PRO A 2 -13.03 -0.79 -10.34
C PRO A 2 -12.75 0.70 -10.08
N ASN A 3 -12.24 1.04 -8.90
CA ASN A 3 -11.88 2.42 -8.52
C ASN A 3 -10.38 2.71 -8.60
N PHE A 4 -9.59 1.83 -9.24
CA PHE A 4 -8.16 2.06 -9.44
C PHE A 4 -7.92 2.62 -10.85
N ASN A 5 -7.55 3.90 -10.93
CA ASN A 5 -7.22 4.55 -12.18
C ASN A 5 -5.83 4.09 -12.66
N SER A 6 -5.76 2.98 -13.39
CA SER A 6 -4.51 2.40 -13.88
C SER A 6 -3.78 3.27 -14.92
N LYS A 7 -4.40 4.33 -15.44
CA LYS A 7 -3.76 5.27 -16.37
C LYS A 7 -2.88 6.29 -15.65
N SER A 8 -3.25 6.66 -14.43
CA SER A 8 -2.54 7.69 -13.66
C SER A 8 -1.95 7.19 -12.34
N ILE A 9 -2.35 6.00 -11.87
CA ILE A 9 -1.91 5.47 -10.59
C ILE A 9 -1.05 4.23 -10.81
N PHE A 10 0.15 4.27 -10.24
CA PHE A 10 1.07 3.14 -10.22
C PHE A 10 1.26 2.68 -8.79
N ALA A 11 1.10 1.38 -8.55
CA ALA A 11 1.28 0.74 -7.26
C ALA A 11 2.20 -0.47 -7.43
N PHE A 12 3.26 -0.56 -6.64
CA PHE A 12 4.16 -1.70 -6.68
C PHE A 12 4.78 -1.99 -5.32
N LEU A 13 5.19 -3.25 -5.15
CA LEU A 13 5.88 -3.74 -3.97
C LEU A 13 7.38 -3.86 -4.24
N ARG A 14 8.19 -3.41 -3.29
CA ARG A 14 9.64 -3.61 -3.25
C ARG A 14 9.98 -4.33 -1.96
N THR A 15 10.69 -5.45 -2.07
CA THR A 15 11.13 -6.23 -0.91
C THR A 15 12.63 -6.49 -0.98
N THR A 16 13.28 -6.38 0.16
CA THR A 16 14.67 -6.76 0.42
C THR A 16 14.69 -7.55 1.73
N LYS A 17 15.86 -8.11 2.11
CA LYS A 17 15.96 -8.86 3.38
C LYS A 17 15.52 -8.05 4.61
N ASN A 18 15.72 -6.73 4.61
CA ASN A 18 15.52 -5.89 5.79
C ASN A 18 14.40 -4.86 5.65
N GLN A 19 13.87 -4.67 4.44
CA GLN A 19 12.89 -3.62 4.16
C GLN A 19 11.86 -4.10 3.14
N LYS A 20 10.59 -3.78 3.42
CA LYS A 20 9.46 -4.04 2.55
C LYS A 20 8.71 -2.73 2.39
N LEU A 21 8.46 -2.34 1.14
CA LEU A 21 7.90 -1.05 0.78
C LEU A 21 6.77 -1.24 -0.22
N ILE A 22 5.68 -0.51 0.00
CA ILE A 22 4.65 -0.26 -1.01
C ILE A 22 4.90 1.14 -1.54
N CYS A 23 5.06 1.26 -2.85
CA CYS A 23 5.20 2.53 -3.52
C CYS A 23 3.93 2.83 -4.31
N LEU A 24 3.41 4.05 -4.16
CA LEU A 24 2.22 4.57 -4.81
C LEU A 24 2.55 5.90 -5.47
N CYS A 25 2.31 5.99 -6.78
CA CYS A 25 2.49 7.22 -7.54
C CYS A 25 1.15 7.66 -8.11
N ASN A 26 0.81 8.94 -7.98
CA ASN A 26 -0.26 9.57 -8.71
C ASN A 26 0.34 10.53 -9.75
N PHE A 27 0.23 10.20 -11.03
CA PHE A 27 0.68 11.05 -12.14
C PHE A 27 -0.40 12.00 -12.66
N SER A 28 -1.57 12.05 -11.99
CA SER A 28 -2.63 12.99 -12.32
C SER A 28 -2.43 14.36 -11.66
N ALA A 29 -2.93 15.41 -12.31
CA ALA A 29 -3.11 16.74 -11.72
C ALA A 29 -4.19 16.77 -10.64
N GLU A 30 -5.02 15.73 -10.55
CA GLU A 30 -6.11 15.62 -9.59
C GLU A 30 -5.73 14.71 -8.43
N LYS A 31 -6.26 15.03 -7.25
CA LYS A 31 -6.23 14.12 -6.09
C LYS A 31 -6.99 12.83 -6.42
N GLN A 32 -6.46 11.69 -5.99
CA GLN A 32 -7.08 10.38 -6.21
C GLN A 32 -7.35 9.66 -4.89
N SER A 33 -8.58 9.22 -4.70
CA SER A 33 -8.96 8.34 -3.58
C SER A 33 -8.97 6.90 -4.09
N ILE A 34 -8.02 6.09 -3.64
CA ILE A 34 -7.91 4.69 -4.05
C ILE A 34 -8.29 3.74 -2.92
N LYS A 35 -8.71 2.54 -3.31
CA LYS A 35 -8.81 1.39 -2.41
C LYS A 35 -7.73 0.38 -2.76
N LEU A 36 -6.63 0.36 -2.02
CA LEU A 36 -5.52 -0.56 -2.27
C LEU A 36 -5.86 -1.93 -1.68
N LYS A 37 -5.97 -2.95 -2.55
CA LYS A 37 -6.03 -4.36 -2.14
C LYS A 37 -4.69 -5.00 -2.44
N ILE A 38 -4.09 -5.61 -1.44
CA ILE A 38 -2.86 -6.39 -1.59
C ILE A 38 -3.25 -7.85 -1.44
N PRO A 39 -3.03 -8.70 -2.46
CA PRO A 39 -3.42 -10.08 -2.37
C PRO A 39 -2.50 -10.85 -1.40
N GLN A 40 -3.04 -11.91 -0.81
CA GLN A 40 -2.32 -12.73 0.18
C GLN A 40 -0.94 -13.21 -0.33
N HIS A 41 -0.88 -13.71 -1.58
CA HIS A 41 0.37 -14.19 -2.17
C HIS A 41 1.47 -13.12 -2.27
N ALA A 42 1.11 -11.83 -2.30
CA ALA A 42 2.09 -10.76 -2.30
C ALA A 42 2.75 -10.57 -0.91
N PHE A 43 1.99 -10.82 0.17
CA PHE A 43 2.56 -10.88 1.52
C PHE A 43 3.44 -12.12 1.70
N GLU A 44 3.02 -13.27 1.17
CA GLU A 44 3.83 -14.50 1.17
C GLU A 44 5.14 -14.30 0.40
N PHE A 45 5.11 -13.66 -0.77
CA PHE A 45 6.30 -13.28 -1.53
C PHE A 45 7.24 -12.37 -0.72
N CYS A 46 6.68 -11.54 0.16
CA CYS A 46 7.44 -10.69 1.06
C CYS A 46 7.89 -11.41 2.35
N ASP A 47 7.77 -12.74 2.45
CA ASP A 47 8.09 -13.52 3.66
C ASP A 47 7.35 -12.99 4.92
N ILE A 48 6.11 -12.56 4.72
CA ILE A 48 5.19 -12.18 5.81
C ILE A 48 4.28 -13.37 6.05
N LYS A 49 4.53 -14.09 7.15
CA LYS A 49 3.67 -15.19 7.58
C LYS A 49 2.31 -14.67 8.05
N GLU A 50 1.27 -15.47 7.87
CA GLU A 50 -0.12 -15.13 8.25
C GLU A 50 -0.26 -14.67 9.71
N ALA A 51 0.52 -15.22 10.64
CA ALA A 51 0.52 -14.81 12.04
C ALA A 51 0.86 -13.32 12.27
N LYS A 52 1.54 -12.66 11.31
CA LYS A 52 1.84 -11.22 11.33
C LYS A 52 0.78 -10.37 10.64
N LEU A 53 -0.23 -10.96 10.00
CA LEU A 53 -1.30 -10.21 9.32
C LEU A 53 -2.24 -9.50 10.30
N LEU A 54 -2.27 -9.88 11.58
CA LEU A 54 -3.25 -9.33 12.52
C LEU A 54 -3.04 -7.85 12.86
N ASN A 55 -1.79 -7.37 12.86
CA ASN A 55 -1.43 -5.98 13.16
C ASN A 55 -0.35 -5.49 12.20
N PHE A 56 -0.76 -4.80 11.14
CA PHE A 56 0.14 -4.15 10.20
C PHE A 56 0.23 -2.65 10.47
N VAL A 57 1.46 -2.15 10.56
CA VAL A 57 1.75 -0.73 10.65
C VAL A 57 2.42 -0.32 9.35
N PHE A 58 1.74 0.50 8.57
CA PHE A 58 2.30 1.12 7.36
C PHE A 58 2.84 2.49 7.74
N SER A 59 4.15 2.63 7.81
CA SER A 59 4.79 3.92 8.08
C SER A 59 5.11 4.62 6.76
N ASP A 60 4.54 5.80 6.52
CA ASP A 60 4.91 6.63 5.38
C ASP A 60 6.39 7.03 5.54
N TYR A 61 7.19 6.64 4.56
CA TYR A 61 8.64 6.76 4.56
C TYR A 61 9.13 8.21 4.51
N PHE A 62 8.27 9.16 4.09
CA PHE A 62 8.64 10.56 3.91
C PHE A 62 8.09 11.47 5.00
N THR A 63 6.96 11.09 5.61
CA THR A 63 6.19 11.98 6.48
C THR A 63 6.00 11.45 7.90
N ASP A 64 6.56 10.26 8.21
CA ASP A 64 6.41 9.54 9.48
C ASP A 64 4.95 9.28 9.89
N ILE A 65 3.99 9.44 8.97
CA ILE A 65 2.59 9.14 9.20
C ILE A 65 2.41 7.62 9.22
N THR A 66 1.93 7.08 10.34
CA THR A 66 1.63 5.65 10.47
C THR A 66 0.16 5.36 10.21
N LEU A 67 -0.11 4.37 9.40
CA LEU A 67 -1.43 3.80 9.19
C LEU A 67 -1.49 2.39 9.78
N ASN A 68 -2.32 2.25 10.82
CA ASN A 68 -2.56 0.95 11.46
C ASN A 68 -3.73 0.25 10.78
N THR A 69 -3.53 -0.99 10.38
CA THR A 69 -4.55 -1.79 9.72
C THR A 69 -4.30 -3.29 9.91
N ASN A 70 -5.27 -4.10 9.54
CA ASN A 70 -5.15 -5.55 9.57
C ASN A 70 -4.87 -6.04 8.14
N GLY A 71 -3.86 -6.90 7.97
CA GLY A 71 -3.51 -7.53 6.70
C GLY A 71 -4.68 -8.31 6.09
N LEU A 72 -5.51 -8.98 6.92
CA LEU A 72 -6.74 -9.62 6.46
C LEU A 72 -7.74 -8.60 5.88
N GLU A 73 -7.87 -7.44 6.53
CA GLU A 73 -8.73 -6.38 6.03
C GLU A 73 -8.22 -5.80 4.70
N ILE A 74 -6.91 -5.67 4.51
CA ILE A 74 -6.31 -5.26 3.24
C ILE A 74 -6.59 -6.29 2.13
N ILE A 75 -6.48 -7.58 2.44
CA ILE A 75 -6.71 -8.67 1.48
C ILE A 75 -8.19 -8.70 1.07
N GLU A 76 -9.10 -8.71 2.05
CA GLU A 76 -10.53 -8.90 1.81
C GLU A 76 -11.22 -7.63 1.34
N LYS A 77 -10.99 -6.51 2.04
CA LYS A 77 -11.69 -5.24 1.81
C LYS A 77 -10.80 -4.25 1.05
N GLY A 78 -9.53 -4.18 1.39
CA GLY A 78 -8.59 -3.15 0.92
C GLY A 78 -8.60 -1.91 1.82
N VAL A 79 -7.47 -1.23 1.86
CA VAL A 79 -7.28 0.01 2.62
C VAL A 79 -7.56 1.22 1.74
N LYS A 80 -8.28 2.21 2.27
CA LYS A 80 -8.52 3.47 1.56
C LYS A 80 -7.31 4.39 1.75
N LEU A 81 -6.78 4.92 0.65
CA LEU A 81 -5.65 5.86 0.65
C LEU A 81 -6.00 7.07 -0.22
N GLU A 82 -5.48 8.22 0.19
CA GLU A 82 -5.67 9.49 -0.50
C GLU A 82 -4.31 9.92 -1.07
N LEU A 83 -4.20 10.00 -2.39
CA LEU A 83 -2.99 10.42 -3.09
C LEU A 83 -3.18 11.84 -3.62
N SER A 84 -2.30 12.75 -3.22
CA SER A 84 -2.29 14.12 -3.74
C SER A 84 -1.93 14.15 -5.22
N ALA A 85 -2.24 15.26 -5.90
CA ALA A 85 -1.81 15.47 -7.28
C ALA A 85 -0.29 15.36 -7.40
N TYR A 86 0.20 14.66 -8.42
CA TYR A 86 1.64 14.46 -8.67
C TYR A 86 2.43 13.90 -7.47
N SER A 87 1.78 13.15 -6.56
CA SER A 87 2.44 12.66 -5.35
C SER A 87 3.13 11.32 -5.54
N TYR A 88 4.17 11.12 -4.72
CA TYR A 88 4.81 9.84 -4.50
C TYR A 88 4.74 9.51 -3.01
N ASN A 89 4.14 8.37 -2.68
CA ASN A 89 4.03 7.86 -1.32
C ASN A 89 4.73 6.50 -1.25
N ALA A 90 5.49 6.29 -0.19
CA ALA A 90 6.10 5.00 0.10
C ALA A 90 5.75 4.61 1.52
N TYR A 91 5.22 3.39 1.70
CA TYR A 91 4.86 2.86 3.01
C TYR A 91 5.73 1.67 3.35
N GLN A 92 6.41 1.72 4.50
CA GLN A 92 7.16 0.61 5.05
C GLN A 92 6.28 -0.26 5.95
N PHE A 93 6.46 -1.58 5.87
CA PHE A 93 5.70 -2.57 6.63
C PHE A 93 6.51 -3.85 6.90
#